data_AF-A0A183PJD4-F1
#
_entry.id   AF-A0A183PJD4-F1
#
_cell.length_a   1.000
_cell.length_b   1.000
_cell.length_c   1.000
_cell.angle_alpha   90.00
_cell.angle_beta   90.00
_cell.angle_gamma   90.00
#
_symmetry.space_group_name_H-M   'P 1'
#
loop_
_entity.id
_entity.type
_entity.pdbx_description
1 polymer ?
#
loop_
_entity_poly.entity_id
_entity_poly.type
_entity_poly.pdbx_seq_one_letter_code
_entity_poly.pdbx_strand_id
1 'polypeptide(L)'
;MDSNWKGIKEAITSKCYEVLGHEKHHHKEFITVDTLYKIQERRNKKAAINTSRTRAEKAKAQTEYTKVNKQVKRSNRTDKRKYVEDLAMMAEKAAREGNIIQLYDTTKKLAGNYRKPERPVKTMEGKVITNIEEQRWKWIGHTLRQHPSASQGKPSHEILKAKGKEEDQRTHYAEKWRQT
;
A
#
# COMPACT_ATOMS: atom_id res chain seq x y z
N MET A 1 21.42 -10.03 37.85
CA MET A 1 19.97 -9.83 37.98
C MET A 1 19.34 -9.38 36.65
N ASP A 2 19.93 -8.42 35.92
CA ASP A 2 19.41 -7.95 34.62
C ASP A 2 19.42 -8.99 33.49
N SER A 3 20.36 -9.94 33.53
CA SER A 3 20.48 -11.01 32.53
C SER A 3 19.28 -11.96 32.53
N ASN A 4 18.75 -12.30 33.71
CA ASN A 4 17.63 -13.22 33.84
C ASN A 4 16.32 -12.59 33.31
N TRP A 5 16.11 -11.30 33.60
CA TRP A 5 14.96 -10.56 33.09
C TRP A 5 14.98 -10.41 31.56
N LYS A 6 16.17 -10.20 30.98
CA LYS A 6 16.34 -10.15 29.53
C LYS A 6 15.96 -11.48 28.85
N GLY A 7 16.41 -12.60 29.40
CA GLY A 7 16.09 -13.94 28.89
C GLY A 7 14.59 -14.24 28.92
N ILE A 8 13.89 -13.91 30.00
CA ILE A 8 12.43 -14.08 30.12
C ILE A 8 11.70 -13.24 29.05
N LYS A 9 12.13 -11.99 28.86
CA LYS A 9 11.54 -11.09 27.87
C LYS A 9 11.72 -11.62 26.45
N GLU A 10 12.91 -12.14 26.13
CA GLU A 10 13.24 -12.71 24.82
C GLU A 10 12.46 -14.01 24.55
N ALA A 11 12.31 -14.89 25.55
CA ALA A 11 11.54 -16.12 25.43
C ALA A 11 10.05 -15.85 25.16
N ILE A 12 9.44 -14.93 25.92
CA ILE A 12 8.03 -14.53 25.72
C ILE A 12 7.86 -13.89 24.33
N THR A 13 8.74 -12.96 23.97
CA THR A 13 8.67 -12.26 22.68
C THR A 13 8.81 -13.24 21.51
N SER A 14 9.72 -14.22 21.61
CA SER A 14 9.93 -15.24 20.58
C SER A 14 8.71 -16.14 20.41
N LYS A 15 8.10 -16.59 21.52
CA LYS A 15 6.89 -17.41 21.48
C LYS A 15 5.72 -16.65 20.84
N CYS A 16 5.57 -15.36 21.16
CA CYS A 16 4.55 -14.52 20.55
C CYS A 16 4.75 -14.36 19.04
N TYR A 17 5.99 -14.18 18.57
CA TYR A 17 6.27 -14.09 17.13
C TYR A 17 6.05 -15.41 16.39
N GLU A 18 6.33 -16.55 17.02
CA GLU A 18 6.07 -17.88 16.45
C GLU A 18 4.55 -18.11 16.26
N VAL A 19 3.74 -17.70 17.23
CA VAL A 19 2.29 -17.95 17.24
C VAL A 19 1.51 -16.92 16.41
N LEU A 20 1.84 -15.63 16.57
CA LEU A 20 1.08 -14.51 15.99
C LEU A 20 1.71 -13.99 14.69
N GLY A 21 2.94 -14.40 14.37
CA GLY A 21 3.75 -13.80 13.31
C GLY A 21 4.22 -12.39 13.67
N HIS A 22 5.09 -11.83 12.83
CA HIS A 22 5.40 -10.41 12.90
C HIS A 22 4.28 -9.59 12.27
N GLU A 23 3.78 -8.58 12.99
CA GLU A 23 2.93 -7.56 12.40
C GLU A 23 3.70 -6.88 11.26
N LYS A 24 3.27 -7.13 10.02
CA LYS A 24 3.85 -6.49 8.85
C LYS A 24 3.46 -5.03 8.88
N HIS A 25 4.30 -4.20 9.52
CA HIS A 25 4.19 -2.77 9.39
C HIS A 25 4.53 -2.38 7.96
N HIS A 26 3.51 -2.33 7.12
CA HIS A 26 3.62 -1.68 5.82
C HIS A 26 3.96 -0.23 6.08
N HIS A 27 5.23 0.13 5.85
CA HIS A 27 5.59 1.53 5.79
C HIS A 27 4.72 2.18 4.73
N LYS A 28 4.17 3.33 5.08
CA LYS A 28 3.35 4.09 4.14
C LYS A 28 4.22 4.36 2.92
N GLU A 29 3.72 4.01 1.74
CA GLU A 29 4.46 4.07 0.47
C GLU A 29 5.07 5.46 0.20
N PHE A 30 4.52 6.51 0.82
CA PHE A 30 5.00 7.88 0.66
C PHE A 30 6.25 8.25 1.46
N ILE A 31 6.70 7.45 2.45
CA ILE A 31 7.83 7.85 3.30
C ILE A 31 9.15 7.62 2.56
N THR A 32 9.92 8.69 2.35
CA THR A 32 11.23 8.61 1.69
C THR A 32 12.34 8.14 2.64
N VAL A 33 13.42 7.62 2.06
CA VAL A 33 14.62 7.19 2.78
C VAL A 33 15.26 8.33 3.60
N ASP A 34 15.30 9.54 3.04
CA ASP A 34 15.80 10.74 3.75
C ASP A 34 14.96 11.05 5.00
N THR A 35 13.63 10.90 4.90
CA THR A 35 12.74 11.08 6.05
C THR A 35 12.93 9.99 7.11
N LEU A 36 13.22 8.75 6.70
CA LEU A 36 13.57 7.67 7.63
C LEU A 36 14.87 7.98 8.39
N TYR A 37 15.90 8.50 7.71
CA TYR A 37 17.14 8.93 8.34
C TYR A 37 16.87 10.01 9.41
N LYS A 38 16.07 11.02 9.09
CA LYS A 38 15.68 12.09 10.04
C LYS A 38 14.86 11.55 11.24
N ILE A 39 14.01 10.55 11.02
CA ILE A 39 13.28 9.88 12.10
C ILE A 39 14.26 9.18 13.05
N GLN A 40 15.29 8.53 12.50
CA GLN A 40 16.32 7.87 13.30
C GLN A 40 17.15 8.89 14.07
N GLU A 41 17.55 10.01 13.46
CA GLU A 41 18.23 11.11 14.13
C GLU A 41 17.42 11.64 15.32
N ARG A 42 16.11 11.85 15.11
CA ARG A 42 15.19 12.26 16.19
C ARG A 42 15.16 11.25 17.35
N ARG A 43 15.21 9.95 17.07
CA ARG A 43 15.27 8.90 18.10
C ARG A 43 16.57 8.99 18.90
N ASN A 44 17.70 9.21 18.24
CA ASN A 44 18.99 9.39 18.90
C ASN A 44 18.96 10.63 19.82
N LYS A 45 18.41 11.76 19.35
CA LYS A 45 18.22 12.96 20.20
C LYS A 45 17.28 12.70 21.38
N LYS A 46 16.26 11.86 21.21
CA LYS A 46 15.38 11.44 22.30
C LYS A 46 16.11 10.59 23.33
N ALA A 47 17.00 9.71 22.90
CA ALA A 47 17.85 8.92 23.80
C ALA A 47 18.74 9.83 24.66
N ALA A 48 19.37 10.85 24.07
CA ALA A 48 20.19 11.82 24.80
C ALA A 48 19.41 12.55 25.92
N ILE A 49 18.13 12.84 25.71
CA ILE A 49 17.26 13.43 26.75
C ILE A 49 16.98 12.43 27.88
N ASN A 50 16.82 11.15 27.56
CA ASN A 50 16.53 10.12 28.55
C ASN A 50 17.77 9.78 29.40
N THR A 51 18.98 9.93 28.84
CA THR A 51 20.25 9.65 29.53
C THR A 51 20.87 10.86 30.22
N SER A 52 20.31 12.07 30.05
CA SER A 52 20.86 13.29 30.64
C SER A 52 20.84 13.23 32.17
N ARG A 53 21.96 13.61 32.82
CA ARG A 53 22.09 13.54 34.28
C ARG A 53 21.73 14.85 34.97
N THR A 54 22.04 15.98 34.33
CA THR A 54 21.77 17.31 34.90
C THR A 54 20.61 18.00 34.19
N ARG A 55 19.94 18.93 34.90
CA ARG A 55 18.83 19.71 34.34
C ARG A 55 19.26 20.58 33.15
N ALA A 56 20.49 21.09 33.17
CA ALA A 56 21.05 21.91 32.10
C ALA A 56 21.30 21.10 30.82
N GLU A 57 21.88 19.90 30.93
CA GLU A 57 22.04 18.97 29.80
C GLU A 57 20.70 18.59 29.19
N LYS A 58 19.72 18.26 30.05
CA LYS A 58 18.38 17.91 29.61
C LYS A 58 17.72 19.05 28.83
N ALA A 59 17.86 20.29 29.30
CA ALA A 59 17.35 21.46 28.61
C ALA A 59 18.01 21.62 27.22
N LYS A 60 19.33 21.50 27.12
CA LYS A 60 20.06 21.56 25.84
C LYS A 60 19.58 20.47 24.88
N ALA A 61 19.56 19.21 25.31
CA ALA A 61 19.11 18.07 24.49
C ALA A 61 17.63 18.22 24.04
N GLN A 62 16.78 18.78 24.90
CA GLN A 62 15.38 19.06 24.58
C GLN A 62 15.24 20.11 23.46
N THR A 63 16.10 21.14 23.44
CA THR A 63 16.09 22.12 22.34
C THR A 63 16.49 21.49 21.01
N GLU A 64 17.51 20.63 21.00
CA GLU A 64 17.94 19.90 19.79
C GLU A 64 16.86 18.96 19.27
N TYR A 65 16.27 18.14 20.15
CA TYR A 65 15.16 17.27 19.79
C TYR A 65 13.99 18.06 19.18
N THR A 66 13.69 19.24 19.72
CA THR A 66 12.60 20.08 19.22
C THR A 66 12.89 20.56 17.79
N LYS A 67 14.14 20.93 17.49
CA LYS A 67 14.57 21.32 16.13
C LYS A 67 14.42 20.15 15.14
N VAL A 68 14.99 18.99 15.47
CA VAL A 68 14.92 17.80 14.58
C VAL A 68 13.49 17.29 14.43
N ASN A 69 12.68 17.29 15.50
CA ASN A 69 11.28 16.89 15.43
C ASN A 69 10.45 17.82 14.51
N LYS A 70 10.74 19.12 14.48
CA LYS A 70 10.13 20.05 13.51
C LYS A 70 10.50 19.67 12.07
N GLN A 71 11.77 19.31 11.82
CA GLN A 71 12.23 18.89 10.49
C GLN A 71 11.58 17.57 10.05
N VAL A 72 11.48 16.57 10.94
CA VAL A 72 10.76 15.31 10.66
C VAL A 72 9.30 15.56 10.30
N LYS A 73 8.61 16.46 11.01
CA LYS A 73 7.22 16.82 10.69
C LYS A 73 7.10 17.51 9.33
N ARG A 74 8.05 18.39 8.98
CA ARG A 74 8.07 19.07 7.67
C ARG A 74 8.32 18.09 6.53
N SER A 75 9.35 17.26 6.65
CA SER A 75 9.71 16.25 5.64
C SER A 75 8.58 15.24 5.41
N ASN A 76 7.94 14.73 6.46
CA ASN A 76 6.77 13.86 6.31
C ASN A 76 5.60 14.52 5.55
N ARG A 77 5.35 15.82 5.78
CA ARG A 77 4.34 16.57 5.02
C ARG A 77 4.73 16.73 3.55
N THR A 78 5.99 17.02 3.27
CA THR A 78 6.52 17.16 1.90
C THR A 78 6.44 15.83 1.16
N ASP A 79 6.89 14.74 1.78
CA ASP A 79 6.84 13.38 1.24
C ASP A 79 5.42 12.97 0.88
N LYS A 80 4.46 13.20 1.79
CA LYS A 80 3.04 12.93 1.52
C LYS A 80 2.52 13.77 0.36
N ARG A 81 2.91 15.05 0.27
CA ARG A 81 2.45 15.95 -0.79
C ARG A 81 2.98 15.51 -2.16
N LYS A 82 4.28 15.18 -2.26
CA LYS A 82 4.90 14.62 -3.47
C LYS A 82 4.21 13.34 -3.93
N TYR A 83 4.00 12.39 -3.02
CA TYR A 83 3.32 11.14 -3.35
C TYR A 83 1.90 11.37 -3.91
N VAL A 84 1.15 12.33 -3.35
CA VAL A 84 -0.18 12.69 -3.86
C VAL A 84 -0.09 13.37 -5.22
N GLU A 85 0.89 14.26 -5.43
CA GLU A 85 1.15 14.91 -6.72
C GLU A 85 1.52 13.89 -7.81
N ASP A 86 2.38 12.91 -7.50
CA ASP A 86 2.78 11.84 -8.42
C ASP A 86 1.57 10.96 -8.80
N LEU A 87 0.72 10.62 -7.82
CA LEU A 87 -0.53 9.90 -8.08
C LEU A 87 -1.49 10.70 -8.96
N ALA A 88 -1.63 12.00 -8.73
CA ALA A 88 -2.47 12.87 -9.55
C ALA A 88 -1.96 12.96 -11.00
N MET A 89 -0.63 13.08 -11.17
CA MET A 89 0.02 13.09 -12.48
C MET A 89 -0.20 11.77 -13.23
N MET A 90 -0.09 10.63 -12.54
CA MET A 90 -0.38 9.31 -13.13
C MET A 90 -1.84 9.17 -13.54
N ALA A 91 -2.78 9.67 -12.73
CA ALA A 91 -4.20 9.66 -13.06
C ALA A 91 -4.49 10.52 -14.29
N GLU A 92 -3.92 11.74 -14.37
CA GLU A 92 -4.09 12.62 -15.52
C GLU A 92 -3.55 11.99 -16.81
N LYS A 93 -2.36 11.39 -16.75
CA LYS A 93 -1.77 10.66 -17.88
C LYS A 93 -2.67 9.51 -18.35
N ALA A 94 -3.15 8.68 -17.42
CA ALA A 94 -4.06 7.59 -17.74
C ALA A 94 -5.37 8.07 -18.38
N ALA A 95 -5.90 9.23 -17.95
CA ALA A 95 -7.07 9.84 -18.57
C ALA A 95 -6.79 10.28 -20.02
N ARG A 96 -5.64 10.92 -20.27
CA ARG A 96 -5.21 11.34 -21.62
C ARG A 96 -5.01 10.16 -22.57
N GLU A 97 -4.48 9.05 -22.06
CA GLU A 97 -4.24 7.81 -22.82
C GLU A 97 -5.50 6.94 -22.98
N GLY A 98 -6.62 7.29 -22.33
CA GLY A 98 -7.83 6.48 -22.32
C GLY A 98 -7.72 5.18 -21.52
N ASN A 99 -6.72 5.06 -20.63
CA ASN A 99 -6.54 3.89 -19.76
C ASN A 99 -7.47 3.97 -18.53
N ILE A 100 -8.73 3.64 -18.74
CA ILE A 100 -9.81 3.77 -17.75
C ILE A 100 -9.52 2.93 -16.48
N ILE A 101 -8.88 1.77 -16.62
CA ILE A 101 -8.58 0.88 -15.48
C ILE A 101 -7.57 1.54 -14.55
N GLN A 102 -6.45 2.04 -15.09
CA GLN A 102 -5.43 2.71 -14.30
C GLN A 102 -5.93 4.01 -13.68
N LEU A 103 -6.72 4.78 -14.42
CA LEU A 103 -7.38 5.99 -13.91
C LEU A 103 -8.26 5.67 -12.69
N TYR A 104 -9.06 4.60 -12.75
CA TYR A 104 -9.92 4.19 -11.64
C TYR A 104 -9.10 3.78 -10.41
N ASP A 105 -8.11 2.90 -10.58
CA ASP A 105 -7.32 2.39 -9.46
C ASP A 105 -6.47 3.51 -8.80
N THR A 106 -5.89 4.43 -9.57
CA THR A 106 -5.14 5.59 -9.04
C THR A 106 -6.05 6.57 -8.31
N THR A 107 -7.21 6.89 -8.87
CA THR A 107 -8.22 7.75 -8.24
C THR A 107 -8.75 7.12 -6.94
N LYS A 108 -8.94 5.80 -6.93
CA LYS A 108 -9.32 5.04 -5.72
C LYS A 108 -8.23 5.13 -4.64
N LYS A 109 -6.95 5.04 -5.01
CA LYS A 109 -5.81 5.25 -4.08
C LYS A 109 -5.78 6.69 -3.53
N LEU A 110 -5.99 7.70 -4.38
CA LEU A 110 -6.02 9.12 -4.00
C LEU A 110 -7.16 9.46 -3.03
N ALA A 111 -8.35 8.92 -3.28
CA ALA A 111 -9.53 9.21 -2.48
C ALA A 111 -9.39 8.73 -1.02
N GLY A 112 -8.44 7.84 -0.71
CA GLY A 112 -8.18 7.36 0.66
C GLY A 112 -9.39 6.70 1.34
N ASN A 113 -10.45 6.42 0.58
CA ASN A 113 -11.73 6.01 1.11
C ASN A 113 -11.69 4.54 1.55
N TYR A 114 -11.44 4.33 2.84
CA TYR A 114 -11.87 3.14 3.56
C TYR A 114 -13.41 3.18 3.72
N ARG A 115 -14.12 2.97 2.63
CA ARG A 115 -15.48 2.45 2.69
C ARG A 115 -15.50 1.22 1.80
N LYS A 116 -15.81 0.07 2.38
CA LYS A 116 -16.19 -1.11 1.61
C LYS A 116 -17.23 -0.65 0.58
N PRO A 117 -17.04 -0.88 -0.72
CA PRO A 117 -18.17 -0.87 -1.64
C PRO A 117 -18.98 -2.14 -1.38
N GLU A 118 -19.67 -2.19 -0.24
CA GLU A 118 -20.67 -3.21 0.10
C GLU A 118 -22.06 -2.71 -0.34
N ARG A 119 -22.11 -1.95 -1.45
CA ARG A 119 -23.36 -1.62 -2.13
C ARG A 119 -23.47 -2.51 -3.35
N PRO A 120 -24.28 -3.58 -3.28
CA PRO A 120 -24.53 -4.43 -4.43
C PRO A 120 -25.15 -3.63 -5.57
N VAL A 121 -24.60 -3.75 -6.77
CA VAL A 121 -25.15 -3.11 -7.98
C VAL A 121 -26.21 -4.02 -8.57
N LYS A 122 -27.45 -3.52 -8.74
CA LYS A 122 -28.55 -4.27 -9.38
C LYS A 122 -28.46 -4.21 -10.90
N THR A 123 -28.66 -5.31 -11.62
CA THR A 123 -28.85 -5.33 -13.08
C THR A 123 -30.18 -4.69 -13.47
N MET A 124 -30.38 -4.38 -14.76
CA MET A 124 -31.67 -3.89 -15.27
C MET A 124 -32.80 -4.91 -15.05
N GLU A 125 -32.45 -6.19 -14.89
CA GLU A 125 -33.34 -7.32 -14.58
C GLU A 125 -33.58 -7.49 -13.06
N GLY A 126 -33.08 -6.57 -12.22
CA GLY A 126 -33.26 -6.60 -10.76
C GLY A 126 -32.34 -7.55 -9.99
N LYS A 127 -31.49 -8.33 -10.67
CA LYS A 127 -30.54 -9.28 -10.03
C LYS A 127 -29.39 -8.54 -9.36
N VAL A 128 -29.07 -8.94 -8.13
CA VAL A 128 -28.05 -8.30 -7.29
C VAL A 128 -26.67 -8.87 -7.62
N ILE A 129 -25.74 -8.03 -8.09
CA ILE A 129 -24.36 -8.44 -8.36
C ILE A 129 -23.51 -8.22 -7.10
N THR A 130 -23.02 -9.30 -6.50
CA THR A 130 -22.14 -9.31 -5.33
C THR A 130 -20.65 -9.40 -5.69
N ASN A 131 -20.32 -9.86 -6.90
CA ASN A 131 -18.94 -10.02 -7.37
C ASN A 131 -18.36 -8.70 -7.93
N ILE A 132 -17.17 -8.31 -7.46
CA ILE A 132 -16.47 -7.08 -7.83
C ILE A 132 -16.07 -7.07 -9.32
N GLU A 133 -15.68 -8.21 -9.87
CA GLU A 133 -15.27 -8.31 -11.29
C GLU A 133 -16.47 -8.11 -12.22
N GLU A 134 -17.61 -8.69 -11.89
CA GLU A 134 -18.86 -8.51 -12.65
C GLU A 134 -19.36 -7.07 -12.60
N GLN A 135 -19.23 -6.39 -11.45
CA GLN A 135 -19.54 -4.97 -11.35
C GLN A 135 -18.63 -4.13 -12.27
N ARG A 136 -17.32 -4.44 -12.32
CA ARG A 136 -16.37 -3.77 -13.22
C ARG A 136 -16.73 -3.98 -14.69
N TRP A 137 -17.02 -5.21 -15.10
CA TRP A 137 -17.45 -5.53 -16.46
C TRP A 137 -18.73 -4.81 -16.88
N LYS A 138 -19.70 -4.68 -15.96
CA LYS A 138 -20.92 -3.93 -16.22
C LYS A 138 -20.65 -2.44 -16.45
N TRP A 139 -19.74 -1.83 -15.68
CA TRP A 139 -19.33 -0.44 -15.89
C TRP A 139 -18.59 -0.25 -17.22
N ILE A 140 -17.70 -1.18 -17.58
CA ILE A 140 -17.02 -1.19 -18.89
C ILE A 140 -18.06 -1.33 -20.03
N GLY A 141 -19.04 -2.23 -19.89
CA GLY A 141 -20.10 -2.41 -20.87
C GLY A 141 -21.01 -1.18 -21.02
N HIS A 142 -21.34 -0.49 -19.92
CA HIS A 142 -22.11 0.76 -19.96
C HIS A 142 -21.35 1.87 -20.68
N THR A 143 -20.07 2.07 -20.35
CA THR A 143 -19.24 3.13 -20.96
C THR A 143 -19.01 2.89 -22.45
N LEU A 144 -18.76 1.65 -22.88
CA LEU A 144 -18.65 1.28 -24.30
C LEU A 144 -19.97 1.42 -25.07
N ARG A 145 -21.12 1.26 -24.41
CA ARG A 145 -22.45 1.46 -25.03
C ARG A 145 -22.75 2.94 -25.29
N GLN A 146 -22.20 3.86 -24.49
CA GLN A 146 -22.45 5.30 -24.60
C GLN A 146 -21.51 6.03 -25.58
N HIS A 147 -20.37 5.43 -25.97
CA HIS A 147 -19.44 5.98 -26.96
C HIS A 147 -19.17 4.94 -28.07
N PRO A 148 -19.97 4.92 -29.17
CA PRO A 148 -19.94 3.85 -30.17
C PRO A 148 -18.67 3.76 -31.03
N SER A 149 -17.80 4.77 -31.00
CA SER A 149 -16.71 4.92 -31.98
C SER A 149 -15.49 4.01 -31.76
N ALA A 150 -15.48 3.16 -30.71
CA ALA A 150 -14.38 2.22 -30.45
C ALA A 150 -14.76 0.75 -30.64
N SER A 151 -15.72 0.43 -31.53
CA SER A 151 -16.12 -0.95 -31.82
C SER A 151 -15.72 -1.42 -33.23
N GLN A 152 -14.41 -1.57 -33.46
CA GLN A 152 -13.92 -2.60 -34.38
C GLN A 152 -13.05 -3.57 -33.58
N GLY A 153 -13.66 -4.67 -33.15
CA GLY A 153 -13.01 -5.73 -32.39
C GLY A 153 -13.64 -5.95 -31.01
N LYS A 154 -14.84 -6.54 -30.97
CA LYS A 154 -15.35 -7.16 -29.73
C LYS A 154 -14.57 -8.47 -29.51
N PRO A 155 -13.88 -8.69 -28.37
CA PRO A 155 -13.54 -10.04 -27.96
C PRO A 155 -14.78 -10.60 -27.26
N SER A 156 -15.52 -11.46 -27.96
CA SER A 156 -16.64 -12.19 -27.37
C SER A 156 -16.17 -12.95 -26.13
N HIS A 157 -16.96 -12.86 -25.06
CA HIS A 157 -16.82 -13.56 -23.77
C HIS A 157 -16.62 -15.09 -23.92
N GLU A 158 -16.85 -15.65 -25.09
CA GLU A 158 -16.68 -17.06 -25.43
C GLU A 158 -15.23 -17.45 -25.80
N ILE A 159 -14.37 -16.51 -26.21
CA ILE A 159 -13.00 -16.85 -26.66
C ILE A 159 -12.08 -17.25 -25.48
N LEU A 160 -12.36 -16.83 -24.25
CA LEU A 160 -11.53 -17.18 -23.09
C LEU A 160 -11.96 -18.48 -22.38
N LYS A 161 -13.15 -19.04 -22.67
CA LYS A 161 -13.44 -20.42 -22.25
C LYS A 161 -12.63 -21.44 -23.06
N ALA A 162 -12.21 -21.11 -24.28
CA ALA A 162 -11.34 -21.95 -25.09
C ALA A 162 -9.88 -22.00 -24.60
N LYS A 163 -9.45 -21.03 -23.76
CA LYS A 163 -8.12 -21.06 -23.09
C LYS A 163 -8.14 -21.79 -21.73
N GLY A 164 -9.25 -22.44 -21.38
CA GLY A 164 -9.37 -23.31 -20.20
C GLY A 164 -8.92 -24.76 -20.43
N LYS A 165 -8.22 -25.06 -21.53
CA LYS A 165 -7.58 -26.35 -21.81
C LYS A 165 -6.12 -26.17 -22.26
N GLU A 166 -5.40 -25.27 -21.60
CA GLU A 166 -3.95 -25.15 -21.74
C GLU A 166 -3.33 -24.95 -20.34
N GLU A 167 -3.71 -25.84 -19.42
CA GLU A 167 -2.85 -26.23 -18.31
C GLU A 167 -1.67 -27.06 -18.88
N ASP A 168 -0.51 -26.97 -18.22
CA ASP A 168 0.72 -27.77 -18.42
C ASP A 168 1.91 -27.22 -19.23
N GLN A 169 2.21 -25.91 -19.16
CA GLN A 169 3.60 -25.45 -19.40
C GLN A 169 4.21 -24.53 -18.33
N ARG A 170 3.45 -24.09 -17.31
CA ARG A 170 3.98 -23.28 -16.20
C ARG A 170 4.40 -24.07 -14.96
N THR A 171 4.06 -25.35 -14.88
CA THR A 171 4.48 -26.27 -13.83
C THR A 171 5.87 -26.89 -14.09
N HIS A 172 6.35 -26.90 -15.34
CA HIS A 172 7.63 -27.54 -15.69
C HIS A 172 8.89 -26.73 -15.28
N TYR A 173 8.79 -25.43 -14.96
CA TYR A 173 9.96 -24.64 -14.54
C TYR A 173 10.14 -24.50 -13.02
N ALA A 174 9.23 -25.05 -12.21
CA ALA A 174 9.28 -24.94 -10.74
C ALA A 174 9.93 -26.16 -10.03
N GLU A 175 10.24 -27.24 -10.74
CA GLU A 175 10.87 -28.44 -10.16
C GLU A 175 12.39 -28.54 -10.40
N LYS A 176 13.00 -27.63 -11.18
CA LYS A 176 14.44 -27.70 -11.51
C LYS A 176 15.39 -26.99 -10.52
N TRP A 177 14.89 -26.52 -9.37
CA TRP A 177 15.72 -25.87 -8.34
C TRP A 177 15.52 -26.44 -6.93
N ARG A 178 15.15 -27.72 -6.82
CA ARG A 178 15.02 -28.41 -5.53
C ARG A 178 15.84 -29.70 -5.40
N GLN A 179 16.92 -29.85 -6.18
CA GLN A 179 17.92 -30.92 -5.99
C GLN A 179 19.23 -30.59 -6.73
N THR A 180 20.11 -29.84 -6.04
CA THR A 180 21.59 -29.93 -5.97
C THR A 180 22.01 -29.03 -4.82
#